data_AF-F0ZJD6-F1
#
_entry.id   AF-F0ZJD6-F1
#
_cell.length_a   1.000
_cell.length_b   1.000
_cell.length_c   1.000
_cell.angle_alpha   90.00
_cell.angle_beta   90.00
_cell.angle_gamma   90.00
#
_symmetry.space_group_name_H-M   'P 1'
#
loop_
_entity.id
_entity.type
_entity.pdbx_description
1 polymer ?
#
loop_
_entity_poly.entity_id
_entity_poly.type
_entity_poly.pdbx_seq_one_letter_code
_entity_poly.pdbx_strand_id
1 'polypeptide(L)'
;MPLSLTSRKSLKDNEETFKTHLATIEKALGEPFEIVFDFEDIITKCNDNWVTNSCGSIFYKDVVGNLAKNIDTKVSKNEMVKEAFLAAVPNKKIVFVAADEKLPSYWQYSFADGNCVVSFRPKICNTNDVFTAKLETLLPSQGTYSLMTRLNIKENQAKMDANLAAVKKAMKSDTDWTIDQASLEAVYPHVAADLKNSFGHIFAGVVEKVAANLAKRCADEMVLEAVQEATSNRTIVIKHNATQNGYWLWSFENGNLVISFKSITNTNDVQTFDFIKLL
;
A
#
# COMPACT_ATOMS: atom_id res chain seq x y z
N MET A 1 2.40 -40.77 -3.92
CA MET A 1 1.60 -41.93 -4.39
C MET A 1 0.93 -41.49 -5.69
N PRO A 2 0.92 -42.30 -6.75
CA PRO A 2 0.34 -41.88 -8.02
C PRO A 2 -1.13 -41.52 -7.87
N LEU A 3 -1.55 -40.42 -8.49
CA LEU A 3 -2.92 -39.91 -8.43
C LEU A 3 -3.94 -40.97 -8.88
N SER A 4 -5.08 -41.03 -8.18
CA SER A 4 -6.19 -41.92 -8.53
C SER A 4 -6.69 -41.66 -9.96
N LEU A 5 -7.35 -42.65 -10.57
CA LEU A 5 -7.96 -42.47 -11.90
C LEU A 5 -8.98 -41.32 -11.90
N THR A 6 -9.78 -41.22 -10.84
CA THR A 6 -10.79 -40.16 -10.69
C THR A 6 -10.15 -38.78 -10.63
N SER A 7 -9.08 -38.62 -9.83
CA SER A 7 -8.34 -37.36 -9.73
C SER A 7 -7.71 -36.97 -11.06
N ARG A 8 -7.04 -37.91 -11.74
CA ARG A 8 -6.45 -37.68 -13.07
C ARG A 8 -7.49 -37.29 -14.11
N LYS A 9 -8.65 -37.95 -14.10
CA LYS A 9 -9.77 -37.60 -14.97
C LYS A 9 -10.30 -36.19 -14.68
N SER A 10 -10.49 -35.85 -13.40
CA SER A 10 -10.94 -34.52 -12.99
C SER A 10 -9.99 -33.41 -13.48
N LEU A 11 -8.68 -33.60 -13.33
CA LEU A 11 -7.66 -32.65 -13.82
C LEU A 11 -7.73 -32.50 -15.34
N LYS A 12 -7.79 -33.62 -16.08
CA LYS A 12 -7.89 -33.61 -17.54
C LYS A 12 -9.16 -32.92 -18.04
N ASP A 13 -10.30 -33.21 -17.41
CA ASP A 13 -11.60 -32.64 -17.79
C ASP A 13 -11.65 -31.11 -17.55
N ASN A 14 -10.75 -30.55 -16.72
CA ASN A 14 -10.69 -29.11 -16.41
C ASN A 14 -9.44 -28.40 -16.98
N GLU A 15 -8.63 -29.08 -17.79
CA GLU A 15 -7.36 -28.54 -18.31
C GLU A 15 -7.56 -27.29 -19.18
N GLU A 16 -8.63 -27.25 -19.99
CA GLU A 16 -8.92 -26.09 -20.84
C GLU A 16 -9.35 -24.86 -20.02
N THR A 17 -10.06 -25.09 -18.91
CA THR A 17 -10.43 -24.03 -17.98
C THR A 17 -9.19 -23.48 -17.27
N PHE A 18 -8.27 -24.35 -16.86
CA PHE A 18 -6.96 -23.94 -16.33
C PHE A 18 -6.20 -23.05 -17.31
N LYS A 19 -6.07 -23.48 -18.58
CA LYS A 19 -5.38 -22.71 -19.63
C LYS A 19 -6.02 -21.34 -19.85
N THR A 20 -7.34 -21.26 -19.84
CA THR A 20 -8.08 -19.99 -19.96
C THR A 20 -7.74 -19.02 -18.81
N HIS A 21 -7.70 -19.52 -17.57
CA HIS A 21 -7.36 -18.70 -16.42
C HIS A 21 -5.88 -18.32 -16.39
N LEU A 22 -4.98 -19.23 -16.78
CA LEU A 22 -3.56 -18.92 -16.93
C LEU A 22 -3.32 -17.83 -17.97
N ALA A 23 -3.93 -17.94 -19.15
CA ALA A 23 -3.84 -16.93 -20.20
C ALA A 23 -4.38 -15.56 -19.72
N THR A 24 -5.38 -15.54 -18.84
CA THR A 24 -5.89 -14.31 -18.22
C THR A 24 -4.82 -13.67 -17.32
N ILE A 25 -4.14 -14.48 -16.49
CA ILE A 25 -3.04 -14.02 -15.62
C ILE A 25 -1.90 -13.48 -16.47
N GLU A 26 -1.45 -14.23 -17.48
CA GLU A 26 -0.35 -13.84 -18.36
C GLU A 26 -0.65 -12.56 -19.13
N LYS A 27 -1.89 -12.42 -19.63
CA LYS A 27 -2.34 -11.19 -20.30
C LYS A 27 -2.33 -9.98 -19.35
N ALA A 28 -2.81 -10.15 -18.12
CA ALA A 28 -2.87 -9.09 -17.13
C ALA A 28 -1.48 -8.63 -16.67
N LEU A 29 -0.56 -9.60 -16.48
CA LEU A 29 0.82 -9.34 -16.07
C LEU A 29 1.71 -8.92 -17.25
N GLY A 30 1.38 -9.31 -18.47
CA GLY A 30 2.13 -8.98 -19.69
C GLY A 30 3.31 -9.93 -19.95
N GLU A 31 3.37 -11.06 -19.25
CA GLU A 31 4.47 -12.03 -19.35
C GLU A 31 3.99 -13.43 -18.94
N PRO A 32 4.68 -14.50 -19.41
CA PRO A 32 4.30 -15.87 -19.11
C PRO A 32 4.55 -16.22 -17.64
N PHE A 33 3.65 -17.02 -17.07
CA PHE A 33 3.70 -17.46 -15.67
C PHE A 33 3.47 -18.97 -15.58
N GLU A 34 4.02 -19.59 -14.54
CA GLU A 34 3.78 -20.98 -14.21
C GLU A 34 2.93 -21.07 -12.94
N ILE A 35 1.89 -21.89 -12.96
CA ILE A 35 1.15 -22.27 -11.75
C ILE A 35 1.53 -23.70 -11.38
N VAL A 36 2.05 -23.87 -10.17
CA VAL A 36 2.58 -25.14 -9.67
C VAL A 36 1.65 -25.70 -8.60
N PHE A 37 1.23 -26.94 -8.80
CA PHE A 37 0.50 -27.75 -7.82
C PHE A 37 1.27 -29.04 -7.57
N ASP A 38 1.50 -29.38 -6.30
CA ASP A 38 1.84 -30.75 -5.90
C ASP A 38 0.55 -31.50 -5.56
N PHE A 39 -0.12 -32.04 -6.58
CA PHE A 39 -1.38 -32.75 -6.35
C PHE A 39 -1.22 -34.02 -5.53
N GLU A 40 -0.03 -34.63 -5.46
CA GLU A 40 0.19 -35.79 -4.61
C GLU A 40 0.19 -35.38 -3.14
N ASP A 41 0.88 -34.30 -2.77
CA ASP A 41 0.86 -33.73 -1.42
C ASP A 41 -0.53 -33.21 -1.05
N ILE A 42 -1.15 -32.43 -1.95
CA ILE A 42 -2.47 -31.84 -1.73
C ILE A 42 -3.51 -32.92 -1.45
N ILE A 43 -3.55 -34.02 -2.23
CA ILE A 43 -4.52 -35.10 -2.01
C ILE A 43 -4.19 -35.90 -0.74
N THR A 44 -2.91 -36.06 -0.41
CA THR A 44 -2.49 -36.73 0.83
C THR A 44 -2.98 -35.96 2.06
N LYS A 45 -2.92 -34.63 2.03
CA LYS A 45 -3.35 -33.75 3.13
C LYS A 45 -4.85 -33.46 3.11
N CYS A 46 -5.44 -33.30 1.94
CA CYS A 46 -6.86 -33.00 1.74
C CYS A 46 -7.62 -34.28 1.38
N ASN A 47 -7.82 -35.14 2.37
CA ASN A 47 -8.36 -36.50 2.18
C ASN A 47 -9.89 -36.57 2.10
N ASP A 48 -10.59 -35.44 1.99
CA ASP A 48 -12.03 -35.40 1.78
C ASP A 48 -12.39 -35.95 0.38
N ASN A 49 -13.30 -36.93 0.31
CA ASN A 49 -13.68 -37.60 -0.94
C ASN A 49 -14.07 -36.63 -2.08
N TRP A 50 -14.74 -35.53 -1.75
CA TRP A 50 -15.16 -34.55 -2.74
C TRP A 50 -13.96 -33.75 -3.29
N VAL A 51 -12.90 -33.55 -2.50
CA VAL A 51 -11.64 -32.93 -2.96
C VAL A 51 -10.86 -33.89 -3.83
N THR A 52 -10.69 -35.13 -3.38
CA THR A 52 -9.91 -36.15 -4.13
C THR A 52 -10.57 -36.52 -5.45
N ASN A 53 -11.90 -36.50 -5.54
CA ASN A 53 -12.65 -36.83 -6.76
C ASN A 53 -12.86 -35.63 -7.70
N SER A 54 -12.75 -34.40 -7.22
CA SER A 54 -13.06 -33.17 -7.98
C SER A 54 -11.93 -32.14 -7.97
N CYS A 55 -10.68 -32.57 -7.75
CA CYS A 55 -9.54 -31.66 -7.61
C CYS A 55 -9.34 -30.73 -8.82
N GLY A 56 -9.63 -31.19 -10.05
CA GLY A 56 -9.59 -30.33 -11.23
C GLY A 56 -10.63 -29.21 -11.15
N SER A 57 -11.87 -29.51 -10.81
CA SER A 57 -12.90 -28.47 -10.64
C SER A 57 -12.54 -27.48 -9.55
N ILE A 58 -12.00 -27.95 -8.42
CA ILE A 58 -11.69 -27.09 -7.28
C ILE A 58 -10.49 -26.21 -7.59
N PHE A 59 -9.37 -26.81 -7.98
CA PHE A 59 -8.12 -26.06 -8.12
C PHE A 59 -8.02 -25.34 -9.46
N TYR A 60 -8.29 -26.03 -10.58
CA TYR A 60 -8.13 -25.42 -11.90
C TYR A 60 -9.23 -24.42 -12.24
N LYS A 61 -10.48 -24.69 -11.86
CA LYS A 61 -11.60 -23.80 -12.17
C LYS A 61 -11.84 -22.78 -11.05
N ASP A 62 -12.08 -23.21 -9.82
CA ASP A 62 -12.51 -22.27 -8.78
C ASP A 62 -11.32 -21.46 -8.21
N VAL A 63 -10.26 -22.12 -7.77
CA VAL A 63 -9.10 -21.47 -7.13
C VAL A 63 -8.31 -20.63 -8.12
N VAL A 64 -7.87 -21.22 -9.24
CA VAL A 64 -7.13 -20.48 -10.27
C VAL A 64 -8.02 -19.44 -10.96
N GLY A 65 -9.33 -19.67 -11.09
CA GLY A 65 -10.27 -18.66 -11.56
C GLY A 65 -10.36 -17.45 -10.62
N ASN A 66 -10.37 -17.66 -9.30
CA ASN A 66 -10.34 -16.58 -8.31
C ASN A 66 -9.00 -15.84 -8.28
N LEU A 67 -7.88 -16.56 -8.44
CA LEU A 67 -6.55 -15.97 -8.62
C LEU A 67 -6.51 -15.08 -9.87
N ALA A 68 -6.97 -15.60 -11.03
CA ALA A 68 -6.99 -14.87 -12.28
C ALA A 68 -7.82 -13.58 -12.17
N LYS A 69 -8.98 -13.64 -11.51
CA LYS A 69 -9.78 -12.44 -11.21
C LYS A 69 -9.03 -11.46 -10.32
N ASN A 70 -8.32 -11.91 -9.28
CA ASN A 70 -7.54 -11.02 -8.41
C ASN A 70 -6.48 -10.28 -9.23
N ILE A 71 -5.69 -11.03 -10.00
CA ILE A 71 -4.61 -10.48 -10.82
C ILE A 71 -5.15 -9.50 -11.86
N ASP A 72 -6.19 -9.87 -12.63
CA ASP A 72 -6.73 -9.02 -13.68
C ASP A 72 -7.44 -7.77 -13.14
N THR A 73 -8.23 -7.89 -12.07
CA THR A 73 -9.11 -6.80 -11.62
C THR A 73 -8.53 -5.94 -10.51
N LYS A 74 -7.51 -6.41 -9.77
CA LYS A 74 -6.93 -5.69 -8.63
C LYS A 74 -5.46 -5.38 -8.85
N VAL A 75 -4.63 -6.40 -9.07
CA VAL A 75 -3.18 -6.22 -9.21
C VAL A 75 -2.85 -5.43 -10.48
N SER A 76 -3.36 -5.86 -11.63
CA SER A 76 -2.98 -5.27 -12.92
C SER A 76 -3.61 -3.89 -13.19
N LYS A 77 -4.64 -3.49 -12.43
CA LYS A 77 -5.30 -2.18 -12.61
C LYS A 77 -4.49 -1.02 -12.02
N ASN A 78 -3.52 -1.30 -11.15
CA ASN A 78 -2.62 -0.30 -10.62
C ASN A 78 -1.17 -0.65 -10.96
N GLU A 79 -0.54 0.17 -11.80
CA GLU A 79 0.81 -0.10 -12.29
C GLU A 79 1.83 -0.31 -11.17
N MET A 80 1.73 0.43 -10.06
CA MET A 80 2.66 0.26 -8.93
C MET A 80 2.47 -1.08 -8.21
N VAL A 81 1.23 -1.58 -8.14
CA VAL A 81 0.94 -2.88 -7.54
C VAL A 81 1.40 -4.00 -8.48
N LYS A 82 1.16 -3.84 -9.78
CA LYS A 82 1.65 -4.76 -10.82
C LYS A 82 3.17 -4.87 -10.81
N GLU A 83 3.89 -3.75 -10.86
CA GLU A 83 5.35 -3.72 -10.80
C GLU A 83 5.89 -4.34 -9.50
N ALA A 84 5.28 -4.03 -8.35
CA ALA A 84 5.67 -4.62 -7.07
C ALA A 84 5.45 -6.13 -7.04
N PHE A 85 4.35 -6.63 -7.64
CA PHE A 85 4.08 -8.04 -7.78
C PHE A 85 5.13 -8.74 -8.65
N LEU A 86 5.42 -8.19 -9.83
CA LEU A 86 6.42 -8.74 -10.74
C LEU A 86 7.82 -8.76 -10.11
N ALA A 87 8.19 -7.71 -9.38
CA ALA A 87 9.44 -7.65 -8.63
C ALA A 87 9.51 -8.66 -7.48
N ALA A 88 8.38 -8.98 -6.84
CA ALA A 88 8.29 -9.97 -5.77
C ALA A 88 8.28 -11.42 -6.29
N VAL A 89 7.97 -11.63 -7.58
CA VAL A 89 7.83 -12.95 -8.21
C VAL A 89 8.73 -13.08 -9.44
N PRO A 90 10.06 -12.87 -9.32
CA PRO A 90 11.00 -12.90 -10.44
C PRO A 90 11.07 -14.27 -11.13
N ASN A 91 10.76 -15.36 -10.43
CA ASN A 91 10.73 -16.70 -11.03
C ASN A 91 9.48 -16.93 -11.88
N LYS A 92 8.50 -16.02 -11.83
CA LYS A 92 7.20 -16.10 -12.52
C LYS A 92 6.41 -17.35 -12.15
N LYS A 93 6.51 -17.77 -10.88
CA LYS A 93 5.81 -18.94 -10.35
C LYS A 93 4.80 -18.58 -9.28
N ILE A 94 3.62 -19.19 -9.38
CA ILE A 94 2.59 -19.18 -8.34
C ILE A 94 2.42 -20.61 -7.83
N VAL A 95 2.83 -20.85 -6.60
CA VAL A 95 2.91 -22.19 -6.00
C VAL A 95 1.79 -22.36 -4.98
N PHE A 96 0.98 -23.39 -5.15
CA PHE A 96 -0.07 -23.74 -4.19
C PHE A 96 0.40 -24.81 -3.23
N VAL A 97 0.25 -24.55 -1.92
CA VAL A 97 0.77 -25.43 -0.86
C VAL A 97 -0.33 -25.74 0.15
N ALA A 98 -0.58 -27.02 0.39
CA ALA A 98 -1.43 -27.46 1.49
C ALA A 98 -0.62 -27.37 2.80
N ALA A 99 -1.01 -26.45 3.68
CA ALA A 99 -0.27 -26.14 4.89
C ALA A 99 -0.37 -27.27 5.93
N ASP A 100 0.76 -27.55 6.58
CA ASP A 100 0.87 -28.51 7.70
C ASP A 100 0.40 -27.90 9.03
N GLU A 101 0.49 -26.57 9.15
CA GLU A 101 0.15 -25.83 10.36
C GLU A 101 -1.18 -25.07 10.23
N LYS A 102 -1.73 -24.68 11.38
CA LYS A 102 -2.98 -23.91 11.43
C LYS A 102 -2.75 -22.49 10.91
N LEU A 103 -3.06 -22.27 9.64
CA LEU A 103 -3.06 -20.94 9.04
C LEU A 103 -4.07 -20.01 9.74
N PRO A 104 -3.83 -18.70 9.82
CA PRO A 104 -4.78 -17.72 10.37
C PRO A 104 -6.07 -17.61 9.51
N SER A 105 -5.96 -17.77 8.20
CA SER A 105 -7.07 -17.80 7.23
C SER A 105 -7.14 -19.13 6.47
N TYR A 106 -8.17 -19.35 5.65
CA TYR A 106 -8.25 -20.55 4.80
C TYR A 106 -7.23 -20.52 3.66
N TRP A 107 -6.98 -19.33 3.12
CA TRP A 107 -6.03 -19.05 2.05
C TRP A 107 -5.14 -17.90 2.46
N GLN A 108 -3.84 -18.03 2.25
CA GLN A 108 -2.85 -17.04 2.62
C GLN A 108 -1.81 -16.91 1.52
N TYR A 109 -1.55 -15.67 1.12
CA TYR A 109 -0.46 -15.34 0.21
C TYR A 109 0.80 -15.03 1.01
N SER A 110 1.93 -15.47 0.49
CA SER A 110 3.27 -15.03 0.87
C SER A 110 4.16 -14.89 -0.36
N PHE A 111 5.21 -14.09 -0.25
CA PHE A 111 6.19 -13.88 -1.30
C PHE A 111 7.55 -14.30 -0.76
N ALA A 112 8.05 -15.45 -1.21
CA ALA A 112 9.26 -16.08 -0.68
C ALA A 112 10.04 -16.75 -1.81
N ASP A 113 11.36 -16.69 -1.73
CA ASP A 113 12.29 -17.32 -2.69
C ASP A 113 11.99 -16.97 -4.16
N GLY A 114 11.51 -15.75 -4.40
CA GLY A 114 11.15 -15.26 -5.72
C GLY A 114 9.86 -15.83 -6.31
N ASN A 115 9.02 -16.47 -5.50
CA ASN A 115 7.74 -17.05 -5.88
C ASN A 115 6.57 -16.39 -5.13
N CYS A 116 5.39 -16.40 -5.75
CA CYS A 116 4.13 -16.18 -5.05
C CYS A 116 3.66 -17.53 -4.49
N VAL A 117 3.52 -17.64 -3.17
CA VAL A 117 3.06 -18.87 -2.52
C VAL A 117 1.66 -18.65 -1.99
N VAL A 118 0.72 -19.51 -2.41
CA VAL A 118 -0.65 -19.53 -1.92
C VAL A 118 -0.81 -20.76 -1.03
N SER A 119 -0.63 -20.55 0.27
CA SER A 119 -0.81 -21.59 1.29
C SER A 119 -2.29 -21.70 1.65
N PHE A 120 -2.79 -22.92 1.84
CA PHE A 120 -4.18 -23.13 2.22
C PHE A 120 -4.35 -24.25 3.26
N ARG A 121 -5.44 -24.16 4.04
CA ARG A 121 -5.77 -25.19 5.03
C ARG A 121 -6.24 -26.47 4.32
N PRO A 122 -5.83 -27.67 4.77
CA PRO A 122 -6.22 -28.93 4.13
C PRO A 122 -7.75 -29.15 4.05
N LYS A 123 -8.50 -28.61 5.01
CA LYS A 123 -9.95 -28.50 4.91
C LYS A 123 -10.33 -27.34 3.98
N ILE A 124 -10.51 -27.64 2.70
CA ILE A 124 -10.83 -26.67 1.66
C ILE A 124 -12.18 -25.99 1.93
N CYS A 125 -12.17 -24.67 2.07
CA CYS A 125 -13.34 -23.82 2.18
C CYS A 125 -12.99 -22.43 1.62
N ASN A 126 -14.01 -21.61 1.34
CA ASN A 126 -13.84 -20.18 1.02
C ASN A 126 -12.79 -19.88 -0.06
N THR A 127 -12.84 -20.60 -1.19
CA THR A 127 -11.92 -20.36 -2.33
C THR A 127 -11.96 -18.92 -2.84
N ASN A 128 -13.02 -18.17 -2.56
CA ASN A 128 -13.14 -16.74 -2.86
C ASN A 128 -12.13 -15.87 -2.09
N ASP A 129 -11.56 -16.35 -0.97
CA ASP A 129 -10.53 -15.63 -0.22
C ASP A 129 -9.30 -15.35 -1.10
N VAL A 130 -9.01 -16.24 -2.06
CA VAL A 130 -7.97 -16.06 -3.09
C VAL A 130 -8.23 -14.82 -3.94
N PHE A 131 -9.50 -14.52 -4.24
CA PHE A 131 -9.91 -13.32 -4.96
C PHE A 131 -9.92 -12.08 -4.06
N THR A 132 -10.35 -12.20 -2.79
CA THR A 132 -10.53 -11.03 -1.92
C THR A 132 -9.26 -10.56 -1.23
N ALA A 133 -8.19 -11.35 -1.22
CA ALA A 133 -6.90 -10.96 -0.68
C ALA A 133 -6.39 -9.64 -1.27
N LYS A 134 -5.93 -8.74 -0.39
CA LYS A 134 -5.34 -7.45 -0.72
C LYS A 134 -3.83 -7.59 -0.89
N LEU A 135 -3.38 -8.02 -2.06
CA LEU A 135 -1.96 -8.31 -2.31
C LEU A 135 -1.07 -7.08 -2.10
N GLU A 136 -1.59 -5.88 -2.33
CA GLU A 136 -0.91 -4.61 -2.07
C GLU A 136 -0.50 -4.41 -0.60
N THR A 137 -1.13 -5.13 0.34
CA THR A 137 -0.78 -5.11 1.78
C THR A 137 0.29 -6.13 2.16
N LEU A 138 0.60 -7.07 1.27
CA LEU A 138 1.51 -8.20 1.50
C LEU A 138 2.78 -8.10 0.66
N LEU A 139 2.72 -7.36 -0.45
CA LEU A 139 3.85 -7.19 -1.35
C LEU A 139 4.98 -6.42 -0.66
N PRO A 140 6.24 -6.89 -0.79
CA PRO A 140 7.38 -6.13 -0.31
C PRO A 140 7.48 -4.81 -1.07
N SER A 141 7.90 -3.75 -0.37
CA SER A 141 8.16 -2.45 -0.98
C SER A 141 9.62 -2.05 -0.82
N GLN A 142 10.15 -1.39 -1.84
CA GLN A 142 11.48 -0.77 -1.78
C GLN A 142 11.42 0.52 -0.95
N GLY A 143 12.46 0.77 -0.17
CA GLY A 143 12.64 1.99 0.62
C GLY A 143 11.90 2.01 1.97
N THR A 144 11.74 3.20 2.52
CA THR A 144 11.20 3.41 3.88
C THR A 144 9.69 3.15 3.97
N TYR A 145 8.94 3.49 2.92
CA TYR A 145 7.48 3.38 2.90
C TYR A 145 6.99 1.99 2.51
N SER A 146 5.89 1.55 3.15
CA SER A 146 5.09 0.42 2.65
C SER A 146 4.50 0.72 1.26
N LEU A 147 4.15 -0.30 0.47
CA LEU A 147 3.46 -0.11 -0.81
C LEU A 147 2.14 0.63 -0.63
N MET A 148 1.36 0.28 0.40
CA MET A 148 0.12 0.99 0.76
C MET A 148 0.34 2.47 1.02
N THR A 149 1.41 2.82 1.73
CA THR A 149 1.78 4.21 1.97
C THR A 149 2.13 4.92 0.67
N ARG A 150 2.92 4.30 -0.22
CA ARG A 150 3.28 4.88 -1.52
C ARG A 150 2.06 5.12 -2.40
N LEU A 151 1.12 4.18 -2.43
CA LEU A 151 -0.17 4.33 -3.11
C LEU A 151 -0.95 5.52 -2.54
N ASN A 152 -1.07 5.61 -1.22
CA ASN A 152 -1.80 6.69 -0.59
C ASN A 152 -1.15 8.07 -0.82
N ILE A 153 0.18 8.16 -0.85
CA ILE A 153 0.90 9.38 -1.23
C ILE A 153 0.54 9.79 -2.66
N LYS A 154 0.61 8.85 -3.61
CA LYS A 154 0.27 9.12 -5.02
C LYS A 154 -1.18 9.56 -5.19
N GLU A 155 -2.13 8.90 -4.52
CA GLU A 155 -3.55 9.25 -4.56
C GLU A 155 -3.84 10.66 -4.02
N ASN A 156 -3.03 11.12 -3.05
CA ASN A 156 -3.20 12.44 -2.42
C ASN A 156 -2.25 13.52 -2.98
N GLN A 157 -1.46 13.22 -4.02
CA GLN A 157 -0.50 14.17 -4.59
C GLN A 157 -1.19 15.43 -5.11
N ALA A 158 -2.28 15.29 -5.87
CA ALA A 158 -3.02 16.45 -6.38
C ALA A 158 -3.59 17.33 -5.24
N LYS A 159 -3.98 16.73 -4.11
CA LYS A 159 -4.42 17.47 -2.93
C LYS A 159 -3.24 18.20 -2.27
N MET A 160 -2.09 17.54 -2.14
CA MET A 160 -0.86 18.14 -1.64
C MET A 160 -0.46 19.36 -2.49
N ASP A 161 -0.44 19.20 -3.82
CA ASP A 161 -0.05 20.26 -4.76
C ASP A 161 -1.00 21.47 -4.67
N ALA A 162 -2.32 21.22 -4.59
CA ALA A 162 -3.31 22.27 -4.41
C ALA A 162 -3.12 23.03 -3.08
N ASN A 163 -2.77 22.32 -2.01
CA ASN A 163 -2.53 22.93 -0.71
C ASN A 163 -1.22 23.74 -0.69
N LEU A 164 -0.16 23.27 -1.35
CA LEU A 164 1.09 24.04 -1.53
C LEU A 164 0.86 25.29 -2.38
N ALA A 165 0.02 25.23 -3.41
CA ALA A 165 -0.40 26.41 -4.18
C ALA A 165 -1.19 27.40 -3.31
N ALA A 166 -2.02 26.91 -2.37
CA ALA A 166 -2.69 27.76 -1.40
C ALA A 166 -1.72 28.42 -0.41
N VAL A 167 -0.67 27.72 0.02
CA VAL A 167 0.44 28.32 0.80
C VAL A 167 1.11 29.43 0.01
N LYS A 168 1.50 29.18 -1.25
CA LYS A 168 2.11 30.18 -2.13
C LYS A 168 1.26 31.45 -2.21
N LYS A 169 -0.06 31.27 -2.42
CA LYS A 169 -1.02 32.38 -2.51
C LYS A 169 -1.13 33.15 -1.19
N ALA A 170 -1.24 32.46 -0.06
CA ALA A 170 -1.29 33.08 1.26
C ALA A 170 -0.03 33.91 1.56
N MET A 171 1.11 33.41 1.09
CA MET A 171 2.42 34.05 1.27
C MET A 171 2.76 35.09 0.22
N LYS A 172 1.86 35.41 -0.72
CA LYS A 172 2.10 36.28 -1.88
C LYS A 172 3.46 35.99 -2.54
N SER A 173 3.84 34.71 -2.58
CA SER A 173 5.16 34.27 -3.01
C SER A 173 5.22 34.20 -4.53
N ASP A 174 6.32 34.68 -5.10
CA ASP A 174 6.65 34.56 -6.52
C ASP A 174 7.01 33.12 -6.92
N THR A 175 7.66 32.40 -6.02
CA THR A 175 8.16 31.04 -6.19
C THR A 175 7.22 30.03 -5.54
N ASP A 176 7.18 28.82 -6.09
CA ASP A 176 6.38 27.71 -5.54
C ASP A 176 6.91 27.25 -4.19
N TRP A 177 5.97 26.87 -3.32
CA TRP A 177 6.28 26.26 -2.04
C TRP A 177 6.38 24.75 -2.19
N THR A 178 7.30 24.14 -1.46
CA THR A 178 7.54 22.70 -1.46
C THR A 178 7.38 22.11 -0.08
N ILE A 179 7.22 20.79 -0.02
CA ILE A 179 7.36 20.01 1.21
C ILE A 179 8.61 19.14 1.07
N ASP A 180 9.46 19.15 2.10
CA ASP A 180 10.70 18.39 2.10
C ASP A 180 10.41 16.88 2.19
N GLN A 181 10.70 16.15 1.11
CA GLN A 181 10.41 14.72 1.02
C GLN A 181 11.26 13.89 2.01
N ALA A 182 12.52 14.31 2.24
CA ALA A 182 13.39 13.65 3.20
C ALA A 182 12.83 13.74 4.63
N SER A 183 12.23 14.87 5.00
CA SER A 183 11.56 15.04 6.28
C SER A 183 10.34 14.12 6.45
N LEU A 184 9.55 13.90 5.38
CA LEU A 184 8.42 12.97 5.40
C LEU A 184 8.91 11.53 5.60
N GLU A 185 9.98 11.13 4.91
CA GLU A 185 10.57 9.79 5.07
C GLU A 185 11.12 9.60 6.49
N ALA A 186 11.78 10.62 7.04
CA ALA A 186 12.34 10.59 8.39
C ALA A 186 11.27 10.43 9.47
N VAL A 187 10.07 10.97 9.30
CA VAL A 187 8.99 10.84 10.30
C VAL A 187 8.17 9.57 10.15
N TYR A 188 8.23 8.87 9.01
CA TYR A 188 7.42 7.67 8.76
C TYR A 188 7.60 6.55 9.79
N PRO A 189 8.82 6.22 10.28
CA PRO A 189 9.00 5.22 11.33
C PRO A 189 8.28 5.57 12.64
N HIS A 190 8.06 6.87 12.89
CA HIS A 190 7.41 7.38 14.10
C HIS A 190 5.89 7.50 14.00
N VAL A 191 5.30 7.26 12.82
CA VAL A 191 3.85 7.23 12.63
C VAL A 191 3.27 5.91 13.13
N ALA A 192 2.17 5.99 13.89
CA ALA A 192 1.45 4.83 14.41
C ALA A 192 1.01 3.89 13.26
N ALA A 193 1.07 2.58 13.51
CA ALA A 193 0.89 1.56 12.47
C ALA A 193 -0.46 1.65 11.75
N ASP A 194 -1.52 1.98 12.47
CA ASP A 194 -2.88 2.19 11.98
C ASP A 194 -3.02 3.43 11.09
N LEU A 195 -2.12 4.40 11.22
CA LEU A 195 -2.11 5.63 10.43
C LEU A 195 -1.20 5.56 9.19
N LYS A 196 -0.28 4.60 9.11
CA LYS A 196 0.70 4.50 8.01
C LYS A 196 0.06 4.36 6.63
N ASN A 197 -1.09 3.71 6.54
CA ASN A 197 -1.81 3.55 5.27
C ASN A 197 -2.53 4.83 4.80
N SER A 198 -2.67 5.82 5.69
CA SER A 198 -3.28 7.13 5.39
C SER A 198 -2.26 8.28 5.42
N PHE A 199 -0.97 7.96 5.38
CA PHE A 199 0.13 8.92 5.54
C PHE A 199 0.05 10.11 4.57
N GLY A 200 -0.13 9.85 3.27
CA GLY A 200 -0.27 10.88 2.24
C GLY A 200 -1.48 11.79 2.48
N HIS A 201 -2.62 11.18 2.83
CA HIS A 201 -3.83 11.93 3.20
C HIS A 201 -3.61 12.84 4.41
N ILE A 202 -2.98 12.32 5.46
CA ILE A 202 -2.71 13.04 6.71
C ILE A 202 -1.85 14.27 6.42
N PHE A 203 -0.70 14.10 5.75
CA PHE A 203 0.22 15.20 5.54
C PHE A 203 -0.27 16.20 4.48
N ALA A 204 -1.04 15.76 3.47
CA ALA A 204 -1.77 16.70 2.63
C ALA A 204 -2.76 17.55 3.46
N GLY A 205 -3.45 16.94 4.42
CA GLY A 205 -4.30 17.64 5.38
C GLY A 205 -3.53 18.59 6.29
N VAL A 206 -2.33 18.25 6.75
CA VAL A 206 -1.48 19.16 7.54
C VAL A 206 -1.13 20.41 6.73
N VAL A 207 -0.74 20.26 5.46
CA VAL A 207 -0.43 21.41 4.59
C VAL A 207 -1.67 22.26 4.30
N GLU A 208 -2.86 21.66 4.21
CA GLU A 208 -4.14 22.39 4.15
C GLU A 208 -4.30 23.34 5.35
N LYS A 209 -3.99 22.84 6.55
CA LYS A 209 -4.10 23.58 7.81
C LYS A 209 -3.03 24.66 7.93
N VAL A 210 -1.82 24.40 7.43
CA VAL A 210 -0.77 25.42 7.27
C VAL A 210 -1.24 26.55 6.37
N ALA A 211 -1.74 26.22 5.17
CA ALA A 211 -2.23 27.21 4.20
C ALA A 211 -3.34 28.09 4.80
N ALA A 212 -4.30 27.48 5.51
CA ALA A 212 -5.39 28.21 6.16
C ALA A 212 -4.91 29.15 7.27
N ASN A 213 -3.92 28.75 8.08
CA ASN A 213 -3.36 29.58 9.13
C ASN A 213 -2.59 30.78 8.54
N LEU A 214 -1.72 30.52 7.56
CA LEU A 214 -0.98 31.57 6.85
C LEU A 214 -1.93 32.55 6.17
N ALA A 215 -2.97 32.08 5.47
CA ALA A 215 -3.94 32.95 4.81
C ALA A 215 -4.66 33.90 5.78
N LYS A 216 -4.92 33.45 7.02
CA LYS A 216 -5.56 34.27 8.04
C LYS A 216 -4.60 35.28 8.66
N ARG A 217 -3.40 34.84 9.05
CA ARG A 217 -2.47 35.66 9.85
C ARG A 217 -1.60 36.58 9.01
N CYS A 218 -1.18 36.13 7.82
CA CYS A 218 -0.41 36.93 6.86
C CYS A 218 -1.31 37.87 6.02
N ALA A 219 -2.57 38.04 6.40
CA ALA A 219 -3.39 39.16 5.92
C ALA A 219 -2.89 40.50 6.46
N ASP A 220 -2.23 40.48 7.62
CA ASP A 220 -1.43 41.59 8.13
C ASP A 220 -0.08 41.65 7.41
N GLU A 221 0.27 42.83 6.88
CA GLU A 221 1.45 43.02 6.04
C GLU A 221 2.75 42.86 6.82
N MET A 222 2.82 43.33 8.08
CA MET A 222 4.02 43.16 8.90
C MET A 222 4.25 41.70 9.26
N VAL A 223 3.17 40.96 9.56
CA VAL A 223 3.27 39.50 9.81
C VAL A 223 3.71 38.78 8.54
N LEU A 224 3.16 39.14 7.38
CA LEU A 224 3.54 38.55 6.10
C LEU A 224 5.03 38.73 5.81
N GLU A 225 5.55 39.96 5.91
CA GLU A 225 6.96 40.28 5.67
C GLU A 225 7.87 39.47 6.60
N ALA A 226 7.58 39.45 7.91
CA ALA A 226 8.37 38.70 8.88
C ALA A 226 8.39 37.19 8.58
N VAL A 227 7.25 36.60 8.20
CA VAL A 227 7.21 35.18 7.80
C VAL A 227 8.01 34.96 6.51
N GLN A 228 7.93 35.84 5.52
CA GLN A 228 8.70 35.72 4.28
C GLN A 228 10.21 35.75 4.54
N GLU A 229 10.68 36.63 5.42
CA GLU A 229 12.08 36.70 5.86
C GLU A 229 12.52 35.39 6.55
N ALA A 230 11.67 34.87 7.45
CA ALA A 230 11.94 33.64 8.19
C ALA A 230 11.85 32.36 7.33
N THR A 231 11.25 32.45 6.13
CA THR A 231 10.97 31.31 5.24
C THR A 231 11.54 31.48 3.84
N SER A 232 12.77 32.01 3.74
CA SER A 232 13.44 32.28 2.46
C SER A 232 13.57 31.07 1.51
N ASN A 233 13.59 29.84 2.03
CA ASN A 233 13.63 28.62 1.22
C ASN A 233 12.26 28.17 0.72
N ARG A 234 11.17 28.74 1.24
CA ARG A 234 9.77 28.43 0.86
C ARG A 234 9.45 26.94 0.95
N THR A 235 10.05 26.28 1.94
CA THR A 235 9.95 24.83 2.14
C THR A 235 9.30 24.55 3.48
N ILE A 236 8.34 23.63 3.49
CA ILE A 236 7.74 23.06 4.70
C ILE A 236 8.52 21.80 5.08
N VAL A 237 9.00 21.73 6.31
CA VAL A 237 9.73 20.59 6.85
C VAL A 237 8.92 19.96 7.98
N ILE A 238 8.70 18.64 7.92
CA ILE A 238 7.97 17.91 8.96
C ILE A 238 8.96 17.27 9.93
N LYS A 239 8.77 17.47 11.24
CA LYS A 239 9.60 16.83 12.27
C LYS A 239 8.76 16.06 13.27
N HIS A 240 9.31 14.96 13.78
CA HIS A 240 8.77 14.27 14.94
C HIS A 240 9.58 14.69 16.18
N ASN A 241 8.89 15.12 17.23
CA ASN A 241 9.49 15.40 18.53
C ASN A 241 8.58 14.89 19.66
N ALA A 242 8.88 13.70 20.17
CA ALA A 242 8.11 13.06 21.24
C ALA A 242 8.08 13.86 22.56
N THR A 243 9.01 14.79 22.75
CA THR A 243 9.17 15.57 23.99
C THR A 243 8.55 16.96 23.94
N GLN A 244 8.06 17.40 22.77
CA GLN A 244 7.49 18.74 22.62
C GLN A 244 6.23 18.93 23.48
N ASN A 245 6.01 20.17 23.93
CA ASN A 245 4.83 20.53 24.70
C ASN A 245 3.68 20.91 23.76
N GLY A 246 2.71 20.00 23.61
CA GLY A 246 1.60 20.12 22.65
C GLY A 246 1.72 19.11 21.49
N TYR A 247 0.64 18.93 20.74
CA TYR A 247 0.61 17.93 19.66
C TYR A 247 1.28 18.40 18.38
N TRP A 248 1.15 19.69 18.08
CA TRP A 248 1.69 20.34 16.90
C TRP A 248 2.34 21.66 17.29
N LEU A 249 3.54 21.92 16.79
CA LEU A 249 4.25 23.18 16.97
C LEU A 249 4.75 23.68 15.62
N TRP A 250 4.76 25.00 15.47
CA TRP A 250 5.45 25.68 14.39
C TRP A 250 6.80 26.18 14.90
N SER A 251 7.79 26.18 14.02
CA SER A 251 9.04 26.92 14.21
C SER A 251 9.56 27.39 12.86
N PHE A 252 10.42 28.41 12.88
CA PHE A 252 11.11 28.91 11.71
C PHE A 252 12.60 28.60 11.86
N GLU A 253 13.13 27.74 11.00
CA GLU A 253 14.48 27.20 11.16
C GLU A 253 15.22 27.18 9.82
N ASN A 254 16.36 27.87 9.78
CA ASN A 254 17.26 27.90 8.62
C ASN A 254 16.54 28.27 7.31
N GLY A 255 15.59 29.22 7.36
CA GLY A 255 14.81 29.65 6.20
C GLY A 255 13.64 28.73 5.82
N ASN A 256 13.28 27.75 6.66
CA ASN A 256 12.15 26.84 6.44
C ASN A 256 11.03 27.05 7.45
N LEU A 257 9.80 26.74 7.04
CA LEU A 257 8.70 26.53 7.98
C LEU A 257 8.74 25.09 8.48
N VAL A 258 9.00 24.91 9.78
CA VAL A 258 9.03 23.60 10.41
C VAL A 258 7.70 23.35 11.12
N ILE A 259 7.05 22.24 10.79
CA ILE A 259 5.86 21.74 11.48
C ILE A 259 6.27 20.47 12.22
N SER A 260 6.32 20.54 13.55
CA SER A 260 6.72 19.41 14.39
C SER A 260 5.53 18.80 15.13
N PHE A 261 5.51 17.48 15.26
CA PHE A 261 4.47 16.76 15.99
C PHE A 261 5.02 15.82 17.06
N LYS A 262 4.29 15.73 18.17
CA LYS A 262 4.49 14.72 19.22
C LYS A 262 3.85 13.38 18.83
N SER A 263 2.62 13.46 18.36
CA SER A 263 1.79 12.35 17.92
C SER A 263 0.75 12.90 16.95
N ILE A 264 0.42 12.14 15.91
CA ILE A 264 -0.59 12.56 14.94
C ILE A 264 -1.97 12.44 15.59
N THR A 265 -2.47 13.56 16.09
CA THR A 265 -3.83 13.74 16.58
C THR A 265 -4.28 15.16 16.29
N ASN A 266 -5.58 15.38 16.13
CA ASN A 266 -6.19 16.70 15.97
C ASN A 266 -5.38 17.68 15.08
N THR A 267 -5.26 17.40 13.79
CA THR A 267 -4.50 18.25 12.85
C THR A 267 -5.01 19.68 12.75
N ASN A 268 -6.19 19.99 13.29
CA ASN A 268 -6.71 21.36 13.40
C ASN A 268 -5.85 22.26 14.30
N ASP A 269 -5.08 21.71 15.25
CA ASP A 269 -4.19 22.50 16.09
C ASP A 269 -3.14 23.25 15.26
N VAL A 270 -2.74 22.68 14.11
CA VAL A 270 -1.86 23.33 13.13
C VAL A 270 -2.50 24.61 12.57
N GLN A 271 -3.82 24.61 12.33
CA GLN A 271 -4.56 25.73 11.76
C GLN A 271 -4.74 26.88 12.76
N THR A 272 -4.84 26.56 14.05
CA THR A 272 -5.09 27.56 15.10
C THR A 272 -3.83 28.06 15.79
N PHE A 273 -2.68 27.44 15.53
CA PHE A 273 -1.41 27.77 16.16
C PHE A 273 -1.07 29.27 16.02
N ASP A 274 -0.63 29.88 17.12
CA ASP A 274 -0.25 31.29 17.18
C ASP A 274 1.25 31.48 16.95
N PHE A 275 1.67 31.45 15.69
CA PHE A 275 3.09 31.55 15.32
C PHE A 275 3.65 32.97 15.37
N ILE A 276 2.83 34.01 15.55
CA ILE A 276 3.29 35.41 15.53
C ILE A 276 4.32 35.66 16.64
N LYS A 277 4.20 34.96 17.77
CA LYS A 277 5.16 35.05 18.88
C LYS A 277 6.52 34.42 18.60
N LEU A 278 6.69 33.80 17.44
CA LEU A 278 7.90 33.09 17.01
C LEU A 278 8.68 33.85 15.93
N LEU A 279 8.15 34.98 15.46
CA LEU A 279 8.73 35.85 14.44
C LEU A 279 9.59 36.94 15.07
#